data_AF-A0A3B1JLT2-F1
#
_entry.id   AF-A0A3B1JLT2-F1
#
_cell.length_a   1.000
_cell.length_b   1.000
_cell.length_c   1.000
_cell.angle_alpha   90.00
_cell.angle_beta   90.00
_cell.angle_gamma   90.00
#
_symmetry.space_group_name_H-M   'P 1'
#
loop_
_entity.id
_entity.type
_entity.pdbx_description
1 polymer ?
#
loop_
_entity_poly.entity_id
_entity_poly.type
_entity_poly.pdbx_seq_one_letter_code
_entity_poly.pdbx_strand_id
1 'polypeptide(L)'
;FTEKQLEVLAWPANSPDLNVIENLWAIVKRKIRDRKPTMLDQLKQNIATAWEAVSAETCDKLVKSMPRRLQAVIQAKGAATKY
;
A
#
# COMPACT_ATOMS: atom_id res chain seq x y z
N PHE A 1 -2.21 -17.78 13.31
CA PHE A 1 -3.35 -17.36 12.48
C PHE A 1 -4.62 -18.14 12.84
N THR A 2 -4.55 -19.47 12.89
CA THR A 2 -5.63 -20.36 13.35
C THR A 2 -6.10 -20.08 14.77
N GLU A 3 -5.20 -19.75 15.71
CA GLU A 3 -5.56 -19.39 17.09
C GLU A 3 -6.33 -18.06 17.22
N LYS A 4 -6.26 -17.18 16.21
CA LYS A 4 -6.99 -15.90 16.17
C LYS A 4 -8.19 -15.91 15.22
N GLN A 5 -8.54 -17.07 14.65
CA GLN A 5 -9.61 -17.22 13.64
C GLN A 5 -9.50 -16.23 12.47
N LEU A 6 -8.28 -15.89 12.06
CA LEU A 6 -8.05 -14.99 10.93
C LEU A 6 -7.90 -15.81 9.65
N GLU A 7 -8.72 -15.49 8.65
CA GLU A 7 -8.56 -16.02 7.30
C GLU A 7 -7.32 -15.41 6.64
N VAL A 8 -6.48 -16.29 6.08
CA VAL A 8 -5.29 -15.90 5.33
C VAL A 8 -5.64 -15.93 3.85
N LEU A 9 -5.48 -14.79 3.18
CA LEU A 9 -5.65 -14.70 1.74
C LEU A 9 -4.56 -15.49 1.01
N ALA A 10 -4.96 -16.29 0.02
CA ALA A 10 -4.01 -16.94 -0.88
C ALA A 10 -3.27 -15.86 -1.69
N TRP A 11 -1.95 -15.82 -1.59
CA TRP A 11 -1.13 -14.76 -2.19
C TRP A 11 -0.14 -15.32 -3.21
N PRO A 12 -0.14 -14.83 -4.47
CA PRO A 12 0.86 -15.22 -5.46
C PRO A 12 2.23 -14.61 -5.13
N ALA A 13 3.30 -15.38 -5.36
CA ALA A 13 4.66 -14.89 -5.19
C ALA A 13 4.97 -13.75 -6.17
N ASN A 14 5.82 -12.80 -5.75
CA ASN A 14 6.28 -11.67 -6.57
C ASN A 14 5.16 -10.76 -7.14
N SER A 15 4.04 -10.60 -6.42
CA SER A 15 2.93 -9.72 -6.84
C SER A 15 2.78 -8.48 -5.94
N PRO A 16 3.75 -7.54 -5.93
CA PRO A 16 3.62 -6.28 -5.20
C PRO A 16 2.50 -5.39 -5.77
N ASP A 17 2.16 -5.56 -7.05
CA ASP A 17 1.10 -4.85 -7.75
C ASP A 17 -0.31 -5.17 -7.21
N LEU A 18 -0.47 -6.35 -6.60
CA LEU A 18 -1.67 -6.72 -5.84
C LEU A 18 -1.66 -6.18 -4.41
N ASN A 19 -0.50 -5.83 -3.85
CA ASN A 19 -0.38 -5.40 -2.47
C ASN A 19 -0.72 -3.91 -2.30
N VAL A 20 -1.97 -3.61 -1.90
CA VAL A 20 -2.46 -2.23 -1.77
C VAL A 20 -1.64 -1.36 -0.80
N ILE A 21 -0.91 -1.95 0.15
CA ILE A 21 -0.07 -1.19 1.07
C ILE A 21 1.10 -0.51 0.36
N GLU A 22 1.55 -1.03 -0.78
CA GLU A 22 2.63 -0.41 -1.57
C GLU A 22 2.23 0.98 -2.05
N ASN A 23 0.97 1.15 -2.48
CA ASN A 23 0.46 2.46 -2.88
C ASN A 23 0.23 3.37 -1.67
N LEU A 24 -0.15 2.82 -0.51
CA LEU A 24 -0.23 3.59 0.73
C LEU A 24 1.15 4.14 1.11
N TRP A 25 2.19 3.31 1.05
CA TRP A 25 3.57 3.74 1.27
C TRP A 25 4.03 4.76 0.24
N ALA A 26 3.60 4.66 -1.02
CA ALA A 26 3.88 5.68 -2.02
C ALA A 26 3.27 7.05 -1.63
N ILE A 27 2.06 7.08 -1.07
CA ILE A 27 1.42 8.31 -0.57
C ILE A 27 2.21 8.89 0.61
N VAL A 28 2.56 8.05 1.59
CA VAL A 28 3.33 8.47 2.77
C VAL A 28 4.71 9.01 2.37
N LYS A 29 5.44 8.30 1.49
CA LYS A 29 6.75 8.74 1.00
C LYS A 29 6.68 10.08 0.25
N ARG A 30 5.63 10.33 -0.53
CA ARG A 30 5.42 11.62 -1.20
C ARG A 30 5.31 12.76 -0.18
N LYS A 31 4.47 12.60 0.85
CA LYS A 31 4.31 13.59 1.94
C LYS A 31 5.62 13.88 2.68
N ILE A 32 6.44 12.85 2.93
CA ILE A 32 7.73 13.01 3.61
C ILE A 32 8.73 13.76 2.71
N ARG A 33 8.79 13.40 1.43
CA ARG A 33 9.71 14.01 0.45
C ARG A 33 9.52 15.52 0.35
N ASP A 34 8.28 15.99 0.40
CA ASP A 34 7.96 17.42 0.30
C ASP A 34 8.51 18.22 1.50
N ARG A 35 8.71 17.56 2.65
CA ARG A 35 9.29 18.16 3.87
C ARG A 35 10.82 18.14 3.93
N LYS A 36 11.49 17.41 3.04
CA LYS A 36 12.96 17.33 2.91
C LYS A 36 13.70 17.20 4.26
N PRO A 37 13.40 16.19 5.10
CA PRO A 37 14.09 16.01 6.38
C PRO A 37 15.58 15.76 6.17
N THR A 38 16.43 16.41 6.96
CA THR A 38 17.90 16.25 6.91
C THR A 38 18.44 15.48 8.11
N MET A 39 17.61 15.27 9.15
CA MET A 39 17.97 14.54 10.37
C MET A 39 17.05 13.34 10.59
N LEU A 40 17.57 12.31 11.27
CA LEU A 40 16.83 11.09 11.56
C LEU A 40 15.55 11.37 12.38
N ASP A 41 15.61 12.23 13.39
CA ASP A 41 14.45 12.52 14.23
C ASP A 41 13.36 13.27 13.48
N GLN A 42 13.74 14.19 12.58
CA GLN A 42 12.80 14.83 11.67
C GLN A 42 12.15 13.83 10.73
N LEU A 43 12.93 12.88 10.19
CA LEU A 43 12.41 11.82 9.34
C LEU A 43 11.38 10.96 10.08
N LYS A 44 11.70 10.52 11.31
CA LYS A 44 10.78 9.73 12.16
C LYS A 44 9.48 10.49 12.44
N GLN A 45 9.58 11.75 12.86
CA GLN A 45 8.42 12.59 13.13
C GLN A 45 7.56 12.78 11.86
N ASN A 46 8.22 13.02 10.72
CA ASN A 46 7.53 13.20 9.44
C ASN A 46 6.82 11.92 8.97
N ILE A 47 7.40 10.73 9.22
CA ILE A 47 6.73 9.45 8.95
C ILE A 47 5.46 9.33 9.79
N ALA A 48 5.55 9.54 11.10
CA ALA A 48 4.40 9.45 12.01
C ALA A 48 3.27 10.42 11.59
N THR A 49 3.61 11.70 11.37
CA THR A 49 2.63 12.70 10.93
C THR A 49 2.04 12.39 9.55
N ALA A 50 2.85 11.91 8.60
CA ALA A 50 2.36 11.57 7.26
C ALA A 50 1.41 10.36 7.29
N TRP A 51 1.71 9.39 8.15
CA TRP A 51 0.89 8.20 8.39
C TRP A 51 -0.45 8.55 9.04
N GLU A 52 -0.45 9.34 10.12
CA GLU A 52 -1.67 9.81 10.80
C GLU A 52 -2.57 10.65 9.88
N ALA A 53 -1.97 11.37 8.93
CA ALA A 53 -2.70 12.17 7.95
C ALA A 53 -3.31 11.33 6.79
N VAL A 54 -3.19 10.00 6.79
CA VAL A 54 -3.89 9.14 5.83
C VAL A 54 -5.34 8.99 6.27
N SER A 55 -6.27 9.42 5.43
CA SER A 55 -7.70 9.29 5.73
C SER A 55 -8.21 7.87 5.53
N ALA A 56 -9.24 7.49 6.29
CA ALA A 56 -9.97 6.23 6.08
C ALA A 56 -10.52 6.11 4.65
N GLU A 57 -10.95 7.23 4.04
CA GLU A 57 -11.40 7.29 2.65
C GLU A 57 -10.28 6.90 1.67
N THR A 58 -9.03 7.30 1.94
CA THR A 58 -7.88 6.90 1.10
C THR A 58 -7.69 5.39 1.16
N CYS A 59 -7.74 4.79 2.36
CA CYS A 59 -7.65 3.35 2.54
C CYS A 59 -8.80 2.61 1.84
N ASP A 60 -10.03 3.09 2.00
CA ASP A 60 -11.23 2.51 1.37
C ASP A 60 -11.11 2.51 -0.16
N LYS A 61 -10.65 3.61 -0.78
CA LYS A 61 -10.40 3.68 -2.23
C LYS A 61 -9.33 2.69 -2.69
N LEU A 62 -8.27 2.49 -1.91
CA LEU A 62 -7.22 1.51 -2.23
C LEU A 62 -7.77 0.08 -2.18
N VAL A 63 -8.51 -0.28 -1.13
CA VAL A 63 -9.13 -1.62 -1.00
C VAL A 63 -10.13 -1.86 -2.13
N LYS A 64 -11.02 -0.90 -2.42
CA LYS A 64 -11.99 -0.97 -3.53
C LYS A 64 -11.34 -1.05 -4.91
N SER A 65 -10.03 -0.78 -5.03
CA SER A 65 -9.30 -0.96 -6.29
C SER A 65 -8.97 -2.42 -6.62
N MET A 66 -9.00 -3.33 -5.64
CA MET A 66 -8.56 -4.73 -5.80
C MET A 66 -9.22 -5.48 -6.97
N PRO A 67 -10.55 -5.42 -7.20
CA PRO A 67 -11.16 -6.10 -8.34
C PRO A 67 -10.55 -5.68 -9.68
N ARG A 68 -10.20 -4.40 -9.85
CA ARG A 68 -9.55 -3.89 -11.07
C ARG A 68 -8.11 -4.37 -11.21
N ARG A 69 -7.37 -4.52 -10.11
CA ARG A 69 -6.00 -5.05 -10.11
C ARG A 69 -5.98 -6.53 -10.50
N LEU A 70 -6.88 -7.32 -9.91
CA LEU A 70 -7.06 -8.72 -10.24
C LEU A 70 -7.41 -8.89 -11.72
N GLN A 71 -8.33 -8.06 -12.23
CA GLN A 71 -8.67 -8.07 -13.66
C GLN A 71 -7.46 -7.74 -14.54
N ALA A 72 -6.62 -6.78 -14.15
CA ALA A 72 -5.40 -6.45 -14.89
C ALA A 72 -4.40 -7.63 -14.90
N VAL A 73 -4.24 -8.35 -13.79
CA VAL A 73 -3.37 -9.55 -13.72
C VAL A 73 -3.91 -10.66 -14.63
N ILE A 74 -5.23 -10.89 -14.63
CA ILE A 74 -5.89 -11.87 -15.51
C ILE A 74 -5.65 -11.51 -16.98
N GLN A 75 -5.86 -10.24 -17.35
CA GLN A 75 -5.61 -9.75 -18.71
C GLN A 75 -4.13 -9.86 -19.11
N ALA A 76 -3.22 -9.62 -18.17
CA ALA A 76 -1.78 -9.79 -18.34
C ALA A 76 -1.32 -11.26 -18.28
N LYS A 77 -2.24 -12.22 -18.10
CA LYS A 77 -1.95 -13.66 -17.94
C LYS A 77 -0.91 -13.94 -16.84
N GLY A 78 -1.01 -13.22 -15.72
CA GLY A 78 -0.09 -13.36 -14.59
C GLY A 78 1.19 -12.52 -14.68
N ALA A 79 1.41 -11.79 -15.78
CA ALA A 79 2.53 -10.85 -15.88
C ALA A 79 2.28 -9.57 -15.08
N ALA A 80 3.35 -8.78 -14.89
CA ALA A 80 3.31 -7.53 -14.14
C ALA A 80 2.29 -6.53 -14.69
N THR A 81 1.60 -5.84 -13.78
CA THR A 81 0.63 -4.80 -14.13
C THR A 81 1.16 -3.40 -13.83
N LYS A 82 0.35 -2.38 -14.13
CA LYS A 82 0.68 -0.97 -13.86
C LYS A 82 0.55 -0.56 -12.38
N TYR A 83 0.09 -1.47 -11.52
CA TYR A 83 -0.35 -1.18 -10.15
C TYR A 83 0.76 -1.22 -9.12
#